data_AF-A0A381E7X1-F1
#
_entry.id   AF-A0A381E7X1-F1
#
_cell.length_a   1.000
_cell.length_b   1.000
_cell.length_c   1.000
_cell.angle_alpha   90.00
_cell.angle_beta   90.00
_cell.angle_gamma   90.00
#
_symmetry.space_group_name_H-M   'P 1'
#
loop_
_entity.id
_entity.type
_entity.pdbx_description
1 polymer ?
#
loop_
_entity_poly.entity_id
_entity_poly.type
_entity_poly.pdbx_seq_one_letter_code
_entity_poly.pdbx_strand_id
1 'polypeptide(L)'
;MHTPTATSPRFVPETRDGRLLLSLTLPADCPTLDDVILPDSGALPVPDAVIRLDVARLAQAIDLLREHGDTLRYLGIAAEVKSEGFEGYLIRPYVHLSVFPDYIALDLLFQDEWAETSAQYFFDIGACFSVPERDVPGYLAGLLRQDGDGA
;
A
#
# COMPACT_ATOMS: atom_id res chain seq x y z
N MET A 1 -14.90 -28.48 -12.11
CA MET A 1 -13.54 -28.05 -12.52
C MET A 1 -12.99 -27.23 -11.38
N HIS A 2 -11.92 -27.68 -10.73
CA HIS A 2 -11.28 -26.92 -9.66
C HIS A 2 -10.38 -25.86 -10.29
N THR A 3 -10.84 -24.61 -10.25
CA THR A 3 -10.07 -23.43 -10.59
C THR A 3 -8.91 -23.31 -9.60
N PRO A 4 -7.70 -22.89 -10.03
CA PRO A 4 -6.54 -22.78 -9.15
C PRO A 4 -6.90 -21.87 -7.96
N THR A 5 -6.56 -22.27 -6.75
CA THR A 5 -6.63 -21.42 -5.55
C THR A 5 -5.95 -20.10 -5.88
N ALA A 6 -6.74 -19.02 -5.94
CA ALA A 6 -6.22 -17.69 -6.17
C ALA A 6 -5.20 -17.41 -5.07
N THR A 7 -3.91 -17.39 -5.41
CA THR A 7 -2.89 -16.85 -4.51
C THR A 7 -3.32 -15.44 -4.19
N SER A 8 -3.57 -15.16 -2.90
CA SER A 8 -3.91 -13.83 -2.43
C SER A 8 -2.92 -12.81 -3.02
N PRO A 9 -3.40 -11.64 -3.49
CA PRO A 9 -2.54 -10.63 -4.09
C PRO A 9 -1.34 -10.28 -3.21
N ARG A 10 -0.20 -10.06 -3.84
CA ARG A 10 1.03 -9.66 -3.14
C ARG A 10 1.70 -8.50 -3.85
N PHE A 11 2.42 -7.70 -3.08
CA PHE A 11 3.34 -6.73 -3.64
C PHE A 11 4.43 -7.43 -4.45
N VAL A 12 4.67 -6.92 -5.65
CA VAL A 12 5.73 -7.35 -6.56
C VAL A 12 6.64 -6.15 -6.81
N PRO A 13 7.97 -6.31 -6.72
CA PRO A 13 8.90 -5.24 -7.06
C PRO A 13 8.88 -4.95 -8.57
N GLU A 14 8.87 -3.68 -8.94
CA GLU A 14 9.00 -3.22 -10.33
C GLU A 14 9.87 -1.96 -10.40
N THR A 15 10.60 -1.79 -11.50
CA THR A 15 11.36 -0.57 -11.78
C THR A 15 10.59 0.30 -12.76
N ARG A 16 10.35 1.56 -12.39
CA ARG A 16 9.62 2.52 -13.22
C ARG A 16 10.21 3.92 -13.05
N ASP A 17 10.47 4.59 -14.16
CA ASP A 17 11.00 5.97 -14.19
C ASP A 17 12.26 6.15 -13.31
N GLY A 18 13.12 5.11 -13.27
CA GLY A 18 14.35 5.08 -12.47
C GLY A 18 14.15 4.87 -10.97
N ARG A 19 12.96 4.42 -10.54
CA ARG A 19 12.64 4.13 -9.14
C ARG A 19 12.23 2.68 -8.96
N LEU A 20 12.65 2.09 -7.86
CA LEU A 20 12.18 0.80 -7.40
C LEU A 20 10.86 0.99 -6.62
N LEU A 21 9.79 0.40 -7.14
CA LEU A 21 8.45 0.45 -6.57
C LEU A 21 8.02 -0.96 -6.13
N LEU A 22 7.15 -1.02 -5.14
CA LEU A 22 6.32 -2.20 -4.87
C LEU A 22 4.94 -1.96 -5.46
N SER A 23 4.51 -2.85 -6.35
CA SER A 23 3.24 -2.78 -7.06
C SER A 23 2.31 -3.89 -6.58
N LEU A 24 1.11 -3.53 -6.17
CA LEU A 24 0.02 -4.43 -5.81
C LEU A 24 -1.10 -4.23 -6.81
N THR A 25 -1.47 -5.31 -7.51
CA THR A 25 -2.59 -5.32 -8.47
C THR A 25 -3.74 -6.13 -7.89
N LEU A 26 -4.88 -5.48 -7.74
CA LEU A 26 -6.16 -6.05 -7.33
C LEU A 26 -7.09 -6.00 -8.55
N PRO A 27 -7.18 -7.07 -9.35
CA PRO A 27 -8.09 -7.10 -10.49
C PRO A 27 -9.56 -7.10 -10.04
N ALA A 28 -10.46 -6.86 -10.98
CA ALA A 28 -11.89 -7.08 -10.74
C ALA A 28 -12.17 -8.49 -10.19
N ASP A 29 -13.17 -8.60 -9.32
CA ASP A 29 -13.56 -9.81 -8.59
C ASP A 29 -12.50 -10.36 -7.62
N CYS A 30 -11.46 -9.59 -7.30
CA CYS A 30 -10.49 -9.96 -6.29
C CYS A 30 -11.12 -9.87 -4.88
N PRO A 31 -11.15 -10.97 -4.08
CA PRO A 31 -11.76 -10.95 -2.75
C PRO A 31 -11.10 -9.95 -1.78
N THR A 32 -9.84 -9.58 -2.00
CA THR A 32 -9.14 -8.58 -1.19
C THR A 32 -9.72 -7.17 -1.37
N LEU A 33 -10.50 -6.91 -2.42
CA LEU A 33 -11.25 -5.66 -2.57
C LEU A 33 -12.38 -5.54 -1.53
N ASP A 34 -12.89 -6.67 -1.01
CA ASP A 34 -13.91 -6.66 0.05
C ASP A 34 -13.35 -6.14 1.39
N ASP A 35 -12.02 -6.14 1.55
CA ASP A 35 -11.32 -5.61 2.73
C ASP A 35 -11.14 -4.08 2.66
N VAL A 36 -11.51 -3.43 1.55
CA VAL A 36 -11.52 -1.97 1.44
C VAL A 36 -12.70 -1.41 2.22
N ILE A 37 -12.39 -0.71 3.31
CA ILE A 37 -13.40 -0.05 4.14
C ILE A 37 -13.83 1.24 3.44
N LEU A 38 -15.11 1.31 3.11
CA LEU A 38 -15.73 2.48 2.51
C LEU A 38 -15.99 3.57 3.55
N PRO A 39 -15.92 4.86 3.16
CA PRO A 39 -16.15 5.98 4.08
C PRO A 39 -17.58 6.01 4.66
N ASP A 40 -18.58 5.58 3.87
CA ASP A 40 -19.97 5.41 4.27
C ASP A 40 -20.69 4.42 3.35
N SER A 41 -21.94 4.10 3.65
CA SER A 41 -22.72 3.08 2.91
C SER A 41 -23.15 3.50 1.50
N GLY A 42 -23.06 4.78 1.15
CA GLY A 42 -23.37 5.33 -0.17
C GLY A 42 -22.14 5.58 -1.03
N ALA A 43 -20.94 5.34 -0.51
CA ALA A 43 -19.70 5.53 -1.24
C ALA A 43 -19.57 4.55 -2.42
N LEU A 44 -18.91 5.00 -3.49
CA LEU A 44 -18.67 4.17 -4.66
C LEU A 44 -17.70 3.03 -4.30
N PRO A 45 -18.02 1.77 -4.65
CA PRO A 45 -17.08 0.68 -4.44
C PRO A 45 -15.84 0.84 -5.33
N VAL A 46 -14.70 0.30 -4.90
CA VAL A 46 -13.47 0.25 -5.70
C VAL A 46 -13.44 -1.10 -6.44
N PRO A 47 -13.71 -1.14 -7.75
CA PRO A 47 -13.92 -2.41 -8.46
C PRO A 47 -12.60 -3.09 -8.86
N ASP A 48 -11.52 -2.33 -8.93
CA ASP A 48 -10.16 -2.78 -9.21
C ASP A 48 -9.18 -1.75 -8.64
N ALA A 49 -7.94 -2.14 -8.36
CA ALA A 49 -6.93 -1.20 -7.92
C ALA A 49 -5.51 -1.61 -8.33
N VAL A 50 -4.69 -0.63 -8.67
CA VAL A 50 -3.24 -0.75 -8.73
C VAL A 50 -2.64 0.23 -7.75
N ILE A 51 -1.96 -0.29 -6.74
CA ILE A 51 -1.33 0.47 -5.66
C ILE A 51 0.19 0.38 -5.84
N ARG A 52 0.88 1.51 -5.79
CA ARG A 52 2.35 1.56 -5.86
C ARG A 52 2.95 2.34 -4.71
N LEU A 53 4.01 1.78 -4.13
CA LEU A 53 4.81 2.38 -3.08
C LEU A 53 6.26 2.50 -3.52
N ASP A 54 6.88 3.64 -3.25
CA ASP A 54 8.32 3.84 -3.45
C ASP A 54 9.10 3.12 -2.33
N VAL A 55 9.97 2.17 -2.72
CA VAL A 55 10.70 1.33 -1.76
C VAL A 55 11.67 2.15 -0.91
N ALA A 56 12.37 3.09 -1.52
CA ALA A 56 13.35 3.92 -0.82
C ALA A 56 12.66 4.83 0.22
N ARG A 57 11.53 5.44 -0.15
CA ARG A 57 10.73 6.26 0.77
C ARG A 57 10.14 5.45 1.91
N LEU A 58 9.64 4.25 1.62
CA LEU A 58 9.09 3.38 2.66
C LEU A 58 10.16 2.94 3.66
N ALA A 59 11.33 2.50 3.17
CA ALA A 59 12.45 2.14 4.03
C ALA A 59 12.89 3.32 4.91
N GLN A 60 13.06 4.50 4.31
CA GLN A 60 13.44 5.72 5.04
C GLN A 60 12.41 6.09 6.12
N ALA A 61 11.11 5.99 5.84
CA ALA A 61 10.07 6.32 6.81
C ALA A 61 10.04 5.34 7.99
N ILE A 62 10.28 4.05 7.73
CA ILE A 62 10.42 3.04 8.79
C ILE A 62 11.61 3.37 9.70
N ASP A 63 12.76 3.70 9.12
CA ASP A 63 13.96 4.04 9.89
C ASP A 63 13.74 5.29 10.75
N LEU A 64 13.12 6.34 10.20
CA LEU A 64 12.78 7.56 10.94
C LEU A 64 11.84 7.29 12.13
N LEU A 65 10.81 6.46 11.93
CA LEU A 65 9.89 6.11 13.01
C LEU A 65 10.55 5.23 14.08
N ARG A 66 11.53 4.41 13.72
CA ARG A 66 12.31 3.63 14.70
C ARG A 66 13.28 4.49 15.49
N GLU A 67 13.93 5.43 14.82
CA GLU A 67 14.90 6.34 15.45
C GLU A 67 14.21 7.34 16.40
N HIS A 68 13.02 7.80 16.04
CA HIS A 68 12.32 8.88 16.76
C HIS A 68 10.96 8.43 17.32
N GLY A 69 10.76 7.14 17.57
CA GLY A 69 9.45 6.56 17.95
C GLY A 69 8.89 7.04 19.28
N ASP A 70 9.71 7.67 20.12
CA ASP A 70 9.31 8.36 21.34
C ASP A 70 8.60 9.70 21.07
N THR A 71 8.85 10.32 19.92
CA THR A 71 8.29 11.62 19.52
C THR A 71 7.35 11.53 18.31
N LEU A 72 7.69 10.71 17.33
CA LEU A 72 6.94 10.49 16.10
C LEU A 72 6.20 9.15 16.17
N ARG A 73 4.86 9.22 16.18
CA ARG A 73 4.03 8.00 16.26
C ARG A 73 3.67 7.40 14.91
N TYR A 74 3.57 8.21 13.88
CA TYR A 74 3.22 7.79 12.53
C TYR A 74 3.76 8.75 11.48
N LEU A 75 3.88 8.28 10.24
CA LEU A 75 4.24 9.08 9.07
C LEU A 75 3.29 8.79 7.91
N GLY A 76 2.92 9.85 7.18
CA GLY A 76 2.23 9.73 5.91
C GLY A 76 3.22 9.61 4.76
N ILE A 77 3.10 8.56 3.95
CA ILE A 77 3.93 8.31 2.78
C ILE A 77 3.06 8.40 1.54
N ALA A 78 3.39 9.25 0.59
CA ALA A 78 2.65 9.32 -0.67
C ALA A 78 2.65 7.95 -1.37
N ALA A 79 1.48 7.52 -1.82
CA ALA A 79 1.29 6.32 -2.62
C ALA A 79 0.73 6.69 -3.99
N GLU A 80 0.81 5.79 -4.95
CA GLU A 80 -0.02 5.88 -6.16
C GLU A 80 -1.15 4.88 -6.04
N VAL A 81 -2.38 5.30 -6.31
CA VAL A 81 -3.55 4.43 -6.40
C VAL A 81 -4.25 4.76 -7.71
N LYS A 82 -4.54 3.73 -8.49
CA LYS A 82 -5.32 3.84 -9.72
C LYS A 82 -6.38 2.76 -9.74
N SER A 83 -7.52 3.08 -10.32
CA SER A 83 -8.59 2.14 -10.62
C SER A 83 -9.16 2.54 -11.96
N GLU A 84 -9.19 1.62 -12.92
CA GLU A 84 -9.73 1.91 -14.26
C GLU A 84 -11.26 1.86 -14.26
N GLY A 85 -11.86 1.03 -13.40
CA GLY A 85 -13.30 0.89 -13.28
C GLY A 85 -13.95 1.82 -12.26
N PHE A 86 -13.20 2.54 -11.42
CA PHE A 86 -13.77 3.42 -10.41
C PHE A 86 -14.56 4.57 -11.06
N GLU A 87 -15.81 4.72 -10.64
CA GLU A 87 -16.72 5.71 -11.24
C GLU A 87 -16.50 7.15 -10.72
N GLY A 88 -15.69 7.32 -9.67
CA GLY A 88 -15.30 8.61 -9.12
C GLY A 88 -13.88 9.04 -9.53
N TYR A 89 -13.26 9.92 -8.75
CA TYR A 89 -11.88 10.36 -8.99
C TYR A 89 -11.03 10.25 -7.72
N LEU A 90 -10.12 9.27 -7.72
CA LEU A 90 -9.25 8.98 -6.57
C LEU A 90 -8.21 10.08 -6.37
N ILE A 91 -8.20 10.69 -5.18
CA ILE A 91 -7.26 11.74 -4.81
C ILE A 91 -6.57 11.46 -3.48
N ARG A 92 -5.43 12.15 -3.29
CA ARG A 92 -4.63 12.14 -2.07
C ARG A 92 -4.30 10.75 -1.52
N PRO A 93 -3.86 9.77 -2.34
CA PRO A 93 -3.40 8.50 -1.83
C PRO A 93 -2.15 8.64 -0.94
N TYR A 94 -2.23 8.15 0.29
CA TYR A 94 -1.08 8.03 1.17
C TYR A 94 -1.20 6.80 2.07
N VAL A 95 -0.06 6.25 2.48
CA VAL A 95 0.03 5.23 3.51
C VAL A 95 0.29 5.90 4.85
N HIS A 96 -0.58 5.65 5.82
CA HIS A 96 -0.32 5.93 7.21
C HIS A 96 0.51 4.79 7.80
N LEU A 97 1.81 5.04 7.95
CA LEU A 97 2.77 4.07 8.50
C LEU A 97 2.90 4.26 10.00
N SER A 98 2.76 3.17 10.75
CA SER A 98 3.13 3.08 12.16
C SER A 98 4.12 1.93 12.37
N VAL A 99 5.08 2.12 13.28
CA VAL A 99 6.07 1.08 13.64
C VAL A 99 5.87 0.70 15.10
N PHE A 100 5.68 -0.59 15.33
CA PHE A 100 5.61 -1.20 16.66
C PHE A 100 6.87 -2.03 16.93
N PRO A 101 7.10 -2.48 18.18
CA PRO A 101 8.27 -3.31 18.48
C PRO A 101 8.37 -4.58 17.62
N ASP A 102 7.22 -5.21 17.32
CA ASP A 102 7.17 -6.52 16.70
C ASP A 102 6.61 -6.54 15.27
N TYR A 103 6.10 -5.42 14.75
CA TYR A 103 5.51 -5.35 13.41
C TYR A 103 5.40 -3.89 12.93
N ILE A 104 5.02 -3.70 11.67
CA ILE A 104 4.67 -2.40 11.10
C ILE A 104 3.21 -2.45 10.62
N ALA A 105 2.47 -1.36 10.76
CA ALA A 105 1.14 -1.21 10.20
C ALA A 105 1.19 -0.26 9.00
N LEU A 106 0.53 -0.65 7.92
CA LEU A 106 0.56 0.05 6.64
C LEU A 106 -0.88 0.23 6.15
N ASP A 107 -1.47 1.34 6.56
CA ASP A 107 -2.85 1.65 6.21
C ASP A 107 -2.89 2.57 5.01
N LEU A 108 -3.43 2.11 3.88
CA LEU A 108 -3.64 2.95 2.71
C LEU A 108 -4.92 3.77 2.90
N LEU A 109 -4.81 5.09 2.71
CA LEU A 109 -5.92 6.02 2.71
C LEU A 109 -5.97 6.81 1.41
N PHE A 110 -7.19 7.01 0.90
CA PHE A 110 -7.46 7.85 -0.26
C PHE A 110 -8.90 8.36 -0.22
N GLN A 111 -9.24 9.32 -1.08
CA GLN A 111 -10.55 9.95 -1.12
C GLN A 111 -11.10 9.93 -2.55
N ASP A 112 -12.42 10.02 -2.67
CA ASP A 112 -13.07 10.40 -3.93
C ASP A 112 -13.23 11.93 -3.94
N GLU A 113 -12.71 12.60 -4.98
CA GLU A 113 -12.78 14.05 -5.12
C GLU A 113 -14.22 14.58 -5.17
N TRP A 114 -15.14 13.78 -5.70
CA TRP A 114 -16.52 14.20 -5.92
C TRP A 114 -17.42 13.94 -4.71
N ALA A 115 -16.92 13.28 -3.67
CA ALA A 115 -17.63 13.10 -2.42
C ALA A 115 -17.71 14.42 -1.63
N GLU A 116 -18.87 14.75 -1.08
CA GLU A 116 -19.11 15.99 -0.32
C GLU A 116 -18.37 16.05 1.05
N THR A 117 -17.58 15.03 1.38
CA THR A 117 -16.94 14.87 2.69
C THR A 117 -15.44 14.63 2.59
N SER A 118 -14.71 14.93 3.67
CA SER A 118 -13.30 14.52 3.83
C SER A 118 -13.13 13.03 4.14
N ALA A 119 -14.18 12.22 3.94
CA ALA A 119 -14.21 10.82 4.31
C ALA A 119 -13.27 10.01 3.41
N GLN A 120 -12.61 9.03 4.02
CA GLN A 120 -11.52 8.30 3.41
C GLN A 120 -11.90 6.84 3.24
N TYR A 121 -11.51 6.28 2.10
CA TYR A 121 -11.38 4.84 1.94
C TYR A 121 -10.16 4.40 2.76
N PHE A 122 -10.25 3.23 3.36
CA PHE A 122 -9.18 2.63 4.15
C PHE A 122 -8.92 1.20 3.69
N PHE A 123 -7.65 0.82 3.60
CA PHE A 123 -7.25 -0.54 3.27
C PHE A 123 -5.92 -0.92 3.94
N ASP A 124 -5.92 -1.99 4.74
CA ASP A 124 -4.69 -2.55 5.31
C ASP A 124 -3.91 -3.30 4.23
N ILE A 125 -2.83 -2.68 3.75
CA ILE A 125 -1.96 -3.23 2.73
C ILE A 125 -0.77 -4.00 3.32
N GLY A 126 -0.59 -4.00 4.64
CA GLY A 126 0.49 -4.73 5.33
C GLY A 126 0.42 -6.24 5.08
N ALA A 127 -0.80 -6.78 5.09
CA ALA A 127 -1.08 -8.19 4.80
C ALA A 127 -0.75 -8.62 3.35
N CYS A 128 -0.51 -7.68 2.45
CA CYS A 128 -0.17 -7.94 1.05
C CYS A 128 1.34 -8.12 0.81
N PHE A 129 2.18 -8.04 1.84
CA PHE A 129 3.60 -8.38 1.70
C PHE A 129 3.81 -9.91 1.56
N SER A 130 4.87 -10.28 0.84
CA SER A 130 5.27 -11.69 0.68
C SER A 130 6.02 -12.24 1.91
N VAL A 131 6.33 -11.37 2.86
CA VAL A 131 6.99 -11.67 4.13
C VAL A 131 6.10 -11.19 5.28
N PRO A 132 6.24 -11.75 6.50
CA PRO A 132 5.58 -11.20 7.68
C PRO A 132 5.95 -9.72 7.88
N GLU A 133 5.02 -8.92 8.43
CA GLU A 133 5.20 -7.47 8.62
C GLU A 133 6.48 -7.10 9.37
N ARG A 134 6.86 -7.89 10.37
CA ARG A 134 8.10 -7.72 11.14
C ARG A 134 9.37 -7.81 10.28
N ASP A 135 9.31 -8.56 9.19
CA ASP A 135 10.42 -8.86 8.28
C ASP A 135 10.45 -7.91 7.07
N VAL A 136 9.40 -7.09 6.87
CA VAL A 136 9.32 -6.11 5.77
C VAL A 136 10.54 -5.18 5.72
N PRO A 137 11.06 -4.62 6.82
CA PRO A 137 12.24 -3.74 6.77
C PRO A 137 13.47 -4.45 6.18
N GLY A 138 13.68 -5.73 6.55
CA GLY A 138 14.77 -6.53 6.00
C GLY A 138 14.57 -6.85 4.51
N TYR A 139 13.32 -7.11 4.12
CA TYR A 139 12.93 -7.31 2.73
C TYR A 139 13.20 -6.07 1.86
N LEU A 140 12.76 -4.89 2.30
CA LEU A 140 13.01 -3.61 1.59
C LEU A 140 14.51 -3.34 1.43
N ALA A 141 15.31 -3.56 2.49
CA ALA A 141 16.76 -3.38 2.43
C ALA A 141 17.41 -4.36 1.44
N GLY A 142 16.86 -5.57 1.27
CA GLY A 142 17.30 -6.54 0.28
C GLY A 142 17.05 -6.06 -1.15
N LEU A 143 15.84 -5.55 -1.40
CA LEU A 143 15.45 -4.99 -2.69
C LEU A 143 16.34 -3.81 -3.11
N LEU A 144 16.60 -2.87 -2.20
CA LEU A 144 17.43 -1.70 -2.49
C LEU A 144 18.89 -2.06 -2.81
N ARG A 145 19.44 -3.11 -2.19
CA ARG A 145 20.78 -3.61 -2.50
C ARG A 145 20.85 -4.21 -3.90
N GLN A 146 19.84 -4.99 -4.28
CA GLN A 146 19.78 -5.62 -5.61
C GLN A 146 19.61 -4.60 -6.74
N ASP A 147 18.89 -3.51 -6.50
CA ASP A 147 18.69 -2.43 -7.46
C ASP A 147 19.98 -1.58 -7.65
N GLY A 148 20.74 -1.37 -6.58
CA GLY A 148 22.02 -0.63 -6.62
C GLY A 148 23.19 -1.38 -7.27
N ASP A 149 23.20 -2.71 -7.22
CA ASP A 149 24.24 -3.55 -7.84
C ASP A 149 24.07 -3.72 -9.37
N GLY A 150 23.00 -3.16 -9.95
CA GLY A 150 22.68 -3.23 -11.37
C GLY A 150 22.97 -1.96 -12.20
N ALA A 151 23.60 -0.94 -11.59
CA ALA A 151 23.89 0.37 -12.21
C ALA A 151 25.37 0.54 -12.61
#